data_AF-A0A173ZQV4-F1
#
_entry.id   AF-A0A173ZQV4-F1
#
_cell.length_a   1.000
_cell.length_b   1.000
_cell.length_c   1.000
_cell.angle_alpha   90.00
_cell.angle_beta   90.00
_cell.angle_gamma   90.00
#
_symmetry.space_group_name_H-M   'P 1'
#
loop_
_entity.id
_entity.type
_entity.pdbx_description
1 polymer ?
#
loop_
_entity_poly.entity_id
_entity_poly.type
_entity_poly.pdbx_seq_one_letter_code
_entity_poly.pdbx_strand_id
1 'polypeptide(L)'
;MKPVSANLLCASCREDYWTLIRQLGHVQLPALRSIMLRQAHIGPTGHTPSKGNAPMPIDTRAQDLITDSEAWLAEQAGKIRAAYAGYDWRKAWYAIISNRHTILTMSTAADDYASLQHIVRRNEQALTPEDELIIIGTCPKCDSMLTGTPDAETVTCQHCRTEWPAPAIKAARDERLWQVQITGTPSDAAKELKRYGLTVSRNLVSQWLRRGKLHATPTNTKNQYVFNLGELAALLDCHR
;
A
#
# COMPACT_ATOMS: atom_id res chain seq x y z
N MET A 1 3.28 -21.12 40.48
CA MET A 1 2.17 -21.54 39.59
C MET A 1 1.20 -20.37 39.48
N LYS A 2 1.07 -19.75 38.29
CA LYS A 2 0.02 -18.75 38.04
C LYS A 2 -1.33 -19.48 37.95
N PRO A 3 -2.43 -18.91 38.47
CA PRO A 3 -3.72 -19.59 38.49
C PRO A 3 -4.22 -19.85 37.06
N VAL A 4 -4.86 -21.01 36.85
CA VAL A 4 -5.41 -21.49 35.56
C VAL A 4 -6.40 -20.51 34.92
N SER A 5 -7.02 -19.63 35.72
CA SER A 5 -7.91 -18.57 35.24
C SER A 5 -7.20 -17.43 34.49
N ALA A 6 -5.87 -17.30 34.60
CA ALA A 6 -5.10 -16.22 33.97
C ALA A 6 -4.83 -16.45 32.47
N ASN A 7 -5.02 -17.68 31.96
CA ASN A 7 -4.69 -18.06 30.57
C ASN A 7 -5.92 -18.31 29.68
N LEU A 8 -7.14 -18.04 30.16
CA LEU A 8 -8.35 -18.23 29.39
C LEU A 8 -8.69 -16.97 28.59
N LEU A 9 -8.76 -17.09 27.26
CA LEU A 9 -9.23 -16.03 26.38
C LEU A 9 -10.65 -15.58 26.76
N CYS A 10 -10.92 -14.27 26.75
CA CYS A 10 -12.29 -13.76 26.86
C CYS A 10 -13.09 -14.04 25.57
N ALA A 11 -14.41 -13.79 25.60
CA ALA A 11 -15.29 -14.10 24.46
C ALA A 11 -14.90 -13.37 23.17
N SER A 12 -14.58 -12.07 23.24
CA SER A 12 -14.14 -11.31 22.06
C SER A 12 -12.81 -11.80 21.52
N CYS A 13 -11.81 -12.03 22.38
CA CYS A 13 -10.51 -12.53 21.93
C CYS A 13 -10.61 -13.92 21.30
N ARG A 14 -11.58 -14.78 21.69
CA ARG A 14 -11.81 -16.06 21.00
C ARG A 14 -12.34 -15.88 19.59
N GLU A 15 -13.26 -14.94 19.38
CA GLU A 15 -13.80 -14.65 18.04
C GLU A 15 -12.75 -13.96 17.15
N ASP A 16 -11.95 -13.06 17.72
CA ASP A 16 -10.83 -12.44 17.03
C ASP A 16 -9.80 -13.51 16.66
N TYR A 17 -9.38 -14.35 17.61
CA TYR A 17 -8.44 -15.44 17.36
C TYR A 17 -8.94 -16.37 16.24
N TRP A 18 -10.22 -16.73 16.29
CA TRP A 18 -10.83 -17.55 15.25
C TRP A 18 -10.85 -16.87 13.88
N THR A 19 -11.09 -15.56 13.86
CA THR A 19 -11.05 -14.77 12.62
C THR A 19 -9.65 -14.70 12.04
N LEU A 20 -8.63 -14.52 12.88
CA LEU A 20 -7.23 -14.53 12.47
C LEU A 20 -6.81 -15.88 11.87
N ILE A 21 -7.23 -17.00 12.47
CA ILE A 21 -6.96 -18.35 11.93
C ILE A 21 -7.54 -18.49 10.51
N ARG A 22 -8.78 -18.03 10.31
CA ARG A 22 -9.42 -18.06 8.98
C ARG A 22 -8.70 -17.16 8.00
N GLN A 23 -8.36 -15.94 8.40
CA GLN A 23 -7.64 -14.96 7.58
C GLN A 23 -6.26 -15.49 7.13
N LEU A 24 -5.50 -16.10 8.05
CA LEU A 24 -4.18 -16.65 7.74
C LEU A 24 -4.22 -17.66 6.58
N GLY A 25 -5.08 -18.68 6.69
CA GLY A 25 -5.14 -19.76 5.70
C GLY A 25 -5.95 -19.43 4.44
N HIS A 26 -7.04 -18.67 4.56
CA HIS A 26 -7.91 -18.38 3.41
C HIS A 26 -7.41 -17.20 2.56
N VAL A 27 -6.73 -16.23 3.17
CA VAL A 27 -6.36 -14.96 2.51
C VAL A 27 -4.85 -14.80 2.43
N GLN A 28 -4.16 -14.80 3.58
CA GLN A 28 -2.75 -14.38 3.62
C GLN A 28 -1.81 -15.37 2.95
N LEU A 29 -1.90 -16.66 3.28
CA LEU A 29 -1.02 -17.69 2.70
C LEU A 29 -1.17 -17.81 1.17
N PRO A 30 -2.38 -17.82 0.58
CA PRO A 30 -2.54 -17.74 -0.88
C PRO A 30 -1.93 -16.47 -1.49
N ALA A 31 -2.13 -15.30 -0.89
CA ALA A 31 -1.60 -14.04 -1.39
C ALA A 31 -0.06 -13.99 -1.33
N LEU A 32 0.54 -14.38 -0.20
CA LEU A 32 1.99 -14.48 -0.04
C LEU A 32 2.62 -15.45 -1.06
N ARG A 33 1.96 -16.58 -1.34
CA ARG A 33 2.43 -17.53 -2.36
C ARG A 33 2.37 -16.95 -3.77
N SER A 34 1.38 -16.12 -4.08
CA SER A 34 1.31 -15.39 -5.36
C SER A 34 2.45 -14.38 -5.52
N ILE A 35 2.80 -13.66 -4.45
CA ILE A 35 3.94 -12.71 -4.41
C ILE A 35 5.27 -13.45 -4.52
N MET A 36 5.45 -14.55 -3.77
CA MET A 36 6.66 -15.37 -3.79
C MET A 36 6.98 -15.86 -5.20
N LEU A 37 5.96 -16.27 -5.96
CA LEU A 37 6.07 -16.70 -7.36
C LEU A 37 6.11 -15.53 -8.36
N ARG A 38 6.13 -14.27 -7.89
CA ARG A 38 6.01 -13.03 -8.68
C ARG A 38 4.80 -13.00 -9.63
N GLN A 39 3.75 -13.75 -9.31
CA GLN A 39 2.49 -13.73 -10.06
C GLN A 39 1.64 -12.51 -9.68
N ALA A 40 1.90 -11.92 -8.52
CA ALA A 40 1.35 -10.63 -8.09
C ALA A 40 2.49 -9.71 -7.60
N HIS A 41 2.41 -8.44 -7.96
CA HIS A 41 3.27 -7.39 -7.43
C HIS A 41 2.45 -6.48 -6.51
N ILE A 42 3.05 -6.10 -5.38
CA ILE A 42 2.47 -5.13 -4.44
C ILE A 42 3.31 -3.86 -4.53
N GLY A 43 2.70 -2.77 -5.02
CA GLY A 43 3.33 -1.46 -5.25
C GLY A 43 3.40 -1.06 -6.73
N PRO A 44 3.65 0.23 -7.04
CA PRO A 44 3.70 0.73 -8.41
C PRO A 44 4.86 0.11 -9.20
N THR A 45 4.58 -0.37 -10.40
CA THR A 45 5.58 -0.88 -11.36
C THR A 45 6.39 0.28 -11.95
N GLY A 46 7.33 0.82 -11.16
CA GLY A 46 8.31 1.78 -11.64
C GLY A 46 9.38 1.06 -12.47
N HIS A 47 9.40 1.27 -13.79
CA HIS A 47 10.50 0.83 -14.66
C HIS A 47 11.75 1.67 -14.41
N THR A 48 12.51 1.35 -13.37
CA THR A 48 13.88 1.82 -13.21
C THR A 48 14.78 0.87 -14.00
N PRO A 49 15.60 1.33 -14.96
CA PRO A 49 16.50 0.45 -15.70
C PRO A 49 17.54 -0.12 -14.73
N SER A 50 17.38 -1.39 -14.34
CA SER A 50 18.37 -2.08 -13.52
C SER A 50 19.60 -2.42 -14.37
N LYS A 51 20.71 -1.73 -14.12
CA LYS A 51 22.04 -2.17 -14.51
C LYS A 51 22.64 -2.97 -13.35
N GLY A 52 22.29 -4.25 -13.24
CA GLY A 52 22.79 -5.14 -12.20
C GLY A 52 22.05 -6.48 -12.23
N ASN A 53 22.74 -7.55 -11.82
CA ASN A 53 22.37 -8.97 -11.91
C ASN A 53 20.87 -9.27 -11.92
N ALA A 54 20.48 -10.26 -12.73
CA ALA A 54 19.11 -10.77 -12.81
C ALA A 54 18.54 -11.01 -11.40
N PRO A 55 17.41 -10.39 -11.04
CA PRO A 55 16.85 -10.52 -9.71
C PRO A 55 16.47 -11.99 -9.46
N MET A 56 16.81 -12.51 -8.28
CA MET A 56 16.58 -13.91 -7.91
C MET A 56 15.16 -14.39 -8.26
N PRO A 57 14.97 -15.67 -8.65
CA PRO A 57 13.69 -16.15 -9.17
C PRO A 57 12.54 -16.15 -8.14
N ILE A 58 12.83 -16.00 -6.85
CA ILE A 58 11.85 -16.03 -5.75
C ILE A 58 12.02 -14.78 -4.86
N ASP A 59 10.91 -14.27 -4.32
CA ASP A 59 10.93 -13.29 -3.23
C ASP A 59 11.20 -14.00 -1.89
N THR A 60 12.42 -13.87 -1.38
CA THR A 60 12.86 -14.53 -0.13
C THR A 60 12.12 -14.01 1.10
N ARG A 61 11.69 -12.73 1.10
CA ARG A 61 10.93 -12.17 2.21
C ARG A 61 9.53 -12.79 2.27
N ALA A 62 8.87 -12.96 1.13
CA ALA A 62 7.60 -13.66 1.07
C ALA A 62 7.75 -15.14 1.50
N GLN A 63 8.86 -15.79 1.13
CA GLN A 63 9.16 -17.15 1.54
C GLN A 63 9.32 -17.31 3.06
N ASP A 64 10.00 -16.38 3.74
CA ASP A 64 10.15 -16.40 5.20
C ASP A 64 8.78 -16.27 5.89
N LEU A 65 7.92 -15.35 5.43
CA LEU A 65 6.57 -15.15 5.96
C LEU A 65 5.67 -16.37 5.78
N ILE A 66 5.78 -17.05 4.63
CA ILE A 66 5.10 -18.34 4.39
C ILE A 66 5.61 -19.37 5.39
N THR A 67 6.91 -19.50 5.55
CA THR A 67 7.52 -20.51 6.42
C THR A 67 7.08 -20.34 7.89
N ASP A 68 7.11 -19.10 8.41
CA ASP A 68 6.63 -18.77 9.76
C ASP A 68 5.15 -19.13 9.94
N SER A 69 4.32 -18.79 8.94
CA SER A 69 2.88 -19.06 8.95
C SER A 69 2.56 -20.57 8.90
N GLU A 70 3.31 -21.33 8.10
CA GLU A 70 3.14 -22.78 7.98
C GLU A 70 3.63 -23.52 9.23
N ALA A 71 4.76 -23.08 9.81
CA ALA A 71 5.26 -23.62 11.07
C ALA A 71 4.24 -23.45 12.20
N TRP A 72 3.61 -22.27 12.30
CA TRP A 72 2.55 -22.03 13.26
C TRP A 72 1.36 -22.99 13.04
N LEU A 73 0.88 -23.16 11.80
CA LEU A 73 -0.22 -24.08 11.49
C LEU A 73 0.13 -25.54 11.84
N ALA A 74 1.34 -25.98 11.54
CA ALA A 74 1.79 -27.34 11.86
C ALA A 74 1.84 -27.57 13.38
N GLU A 75 2.33 -26.59 14.15
CA GLU A 75 2.36 -26.67 15.61
C GLU A 75 0.96 -26.77 16.20
N GLN A 76 0.04 -25.89 15.77
CA GLN A 76 -1.34 -25.89 16.29
C GLN A 76 -2.10 -27.16 15.89
N ALA A 77 -1.90 -27.66 14.67
CA ALA A 77 -2.46 -28.94 14.26
C ALA A 77 -1.91 -30.09 15.10
N GLY A 78 -0.60 -30.10 15.37
CA GLY A 78 0.07 -31.07 16.25
C GLY A 78 -0.45 -31.07 17.69
N LYS A 79 -0.80 -29.89 18.22
CA LYS A 79 -1.44 -29.72 19.54
C LYS A 79 -2.84 -30.36 19.61
N ILE A 80 -3.60 -30.36 18.51
CA ILE A 80 -4.86 -31.11 18.42
C ILE A 80 -4.59 -32.60 18.39
N ARG A 81 -3.65 -33.03 17.52
CA ARG A 81 -3.22 -34.42 17.40
C ARG A 81 -1.83 -34.48 16.82
N ALA A 82 -0.92 -35.19 17.49
CA ALA A 82 0.48 -35.29 17.08
C ALA A 82 0.68 -35.71 15.61
N ALA A 83 -0.19 -36.58 15.08
CA ALA A 83 -0.16 -37.02 13.69
C ALA A 83 -0.39 -35.88 12.67
N TYR A 84 -1.02 -34.77 13.07
CA TYR A 84 -1.28 -33.64 12.18
C TYR A 84 -0.07 -32.70 12.04
N ALA A 85 0.96 -32.85 12.88
CA ALA A 85 2.17 -32.01 12.79
C ALA A 85 2.92 -32.17 11.46
N GLY A 86 2.75 -33.30 10.78
CA GLY A 86 3.33 -33.57 9.45
C GLY A 86 2.43 -33.17 8.27
N TYR A 87 1.30 -32.51 8.51
CA TYR A 87 0.42 -32.09 7.43
C TYR A 87 0.98 -30.90 6.65
N ASP A 88 0.70 -30.87 5.35
CA ASP A 88 0.85 -29.65 4.57
C ASP A 88 -0.07 -28.55 5.12
N TRP A 89 0.28 -27.29 4.88
CA TRP A 89 -0.40 -26.15 5.49
C TRP A 89 -1.92 -26.14 5.25
N ARG A 90 -2.41 -26.58 4.09
CA ARG A 90 -3.85 -26.61 3.80
C ARG A 90 -4.54 -27.65 4.66
N LYS A 91 -3.98 -28.87 4.72
CA LYS A 91 -4.51 -29.92 5.58
C LYS A 91 -4.43 -29.57 7.06
N ALA A 92 -3.33 -28.95 7.50
CA ALA A 92 -3.17 -28.46 8.87
C ALA A 92 -4.24 -27.40 9.19
N TRP A 93 -4.45 -26.43 8.29
CA TRP A 93 -5.47 -25.41 8.44
C TRP A 93 -6.90 -25.98 8.46
N TYR A 94 -7.23 -26.93 7.59
CA TYR A 94 -8.53 -27.61 7.63
C TYR A 94 -8.73 -28.43 8.91
N ALA A 95 -7.68 -29.09 9.42
CA ALA A 95 -7.73 -29.80 10.69
C ALA A 95 -8.00 -28.83 11.85
N ILE A 96 -7.36 -27.67 11.88
CA ILE A 96 -7.61 -26.60 12.85
C ILE A 96 -9.06 -26.11 12.74
N ILE A 97 -9.54 -25.82 11.52
CA ILE A 97 -10.90 -25.33 11.32
C ILE A 97 -11.94 -26.35 11.81
N SER A 98 -11.70 -27.63 11.54
CA SER A 98 -12.60 -28.71 11.95
C SER A 98 -12.60 -28.94 13.47
N ASN A 99 -11.63 -28.39 14.21
CA ASN A 99 -11.45 -28.57 15.64
C ASN A 99 -11.53 -27.24 16.42
N ARG A 100 -12.43 -26.33 16.00
CA ARG A 100 -12.63 -25.00 16.60
C ARG A 100 -12.66 -25.01 18.12
N HIS A 101 -13.50 -25.86 18.72
CA HIS A 101 -13.66 -25.89 20.17
C HIS A 101 -12.33 -26.23 20.88
N THR A 102 -11.62 -27.25 20.40
CA THR A 102 -10.34 -27.68 20.95
C THR A 102 -9.34 -26.52 20.97
N ILE A 103 -9.08 -25.90 19.82
CA ILE A 103 -8.10 -24.80 19.70
C ILE A 103 -8.43 -23.61 20.61
N LEU A 104 -9.70 -23.22 20.70
CA LEU A 104 -10.11 -22.06 21.49
C LEU A 104 -10.11 -22.30 23.01
N THR A 105 -10.02 -23.56 23.45
CA THR A 105 -10.10 -23.95 24.87
C THR A 105 -8.80 -24.51 25.43
N MET A 106 -7.76 -24.65 24.61
CA MET A 106 -6.46 -25.12 25.06
C MET A 106 -5.87 -24.19 26.12
N SER A 107 -5.11 -24.76 27.07
CA SER A 107 -4.42 -23.98 28.10
C SER A 107 -3.36 -23.01 27.53
N THR A 108 -2.93 -23.24 26.29
CA THR A 108 -1.98 -22.41 25.53
C THR A 108 -2.64 -21.36 24.65
N ALA A 109 -3.98 -21.33 24.56
CA ALA A 109 -4.70 -20.53 23.58
C ALA A 109 -4.39 -19.02 23.65
N ALA A 110 -4.12 -18.49 24.84
CA ALA A 110 -3.71 -17.08 25.01
C ALA A 110 -2.35 -16.78 24.35
N ASP A 111 -1.36 -17.64 24.56
CA ASP A 111 -0.02 -17.49 23.98
C ASP A 111 -0.06 -17.75 22.47
N ASP A 112 -0.83 -18.75 22.04
CA ASP A 112 -1.04 -19.08 20.63
C ASP A 112 -1.72 -17.94 19.86
N TYR A 113 -2.69 -17.27 20.49
CA TYR A 113 -3.33 -16.07 19.94
C TYR A 113 -2.34 -14.91 19.80
N ALA A 114 -1.55 -14.60 20.83
CA ALA A 114 -0.56 -13.53 20.77
C ALA A 114 0.51 -13.78 19.68
N SER A 115 0.96 -15.04 19.55
CA SER A 115 1.85 -15.48 18.48
C SER A 115 1.21 -15.27 17.10
N LEU A 116 -0.05 -15.68 16.93
CA LEU A 116 -0.78 -15.49 15.67
C LEU A 116 -0.98 -14.01 15.31
N GLN A 117 -1.29 -13.15 16.29
CA GLN A 117 -1.40 -11.71 16.06
C GLN A 117 -0.12 -11.13 15.48
N HIS A 118 1.04 -11.57 15.98
CA HIS A 118 2.33 -11.14 15.46
C HIS A 118 2.57 -11.58 14.01
N ILE A 119 2.26 -12.84 13.70
CA ILE A 119 2.38 -13.41 12.35
C ILE A 119 1.44 -12.69 11.38
N VAL A 120 0.16 -12.58 11.71
CA VAL A 120 -0.85 -11.92 10.86
C VAL A 120 -0.46 -10.48 10.59
N ARG A 121 -0.01 -9.73 11.59
CA ARG A 121 0.40 -8.33 11.40
C ARG A 121 1.60 -8.19 10.47
N ARG A 122 2.61 -9.05 10.60
CA ARG A 122 3.77 -9.06 9.69
C ARG A 122 3.36 -9.41 8.27
N ASN A 123 2.45 -10.37 8.11
CA ASN A 123 1.87 -10.73 6.82
C ASN A 123 1.07 -9.55 6.24
N GLU A 124 0.22 -8.88 7.01
CA GLU A 124 -0.55 -7.70 6.58
C GLU A 124 0.38 -6.58 6.09
N GLN A 125 1.45 -6.29 6.82
CA GLN A 125 2.44 -5.28 6.40
C GLN A 125 3.13 -5.64 5.07
N ALA A 126 3.31 -6.92 4.78
CA ALA A 126 3.87 -7.36 3.50
C ALA A 126 2.82 -7.41 2.38
N LEU A 127 1.55 -7.62 2.73
CA LEU A 127 0.42 -7.71 1.81
C LEU A 127 -0.25 -6.35 1.53
N THR A 128 0.07 -5.33 2.33
CA THR A 128 -0.40 -3.96 2.14
C THR A 128 0.71 -3.19 1.43
N PRO A 129 0.47 -2.62 0.23
CA PRO A 129 1.44 -1.73 -0.38
C PRO A 129 1.76 -0.57 0.57
N GLU A 130 3.01 -0.11 0.61
CA GLU A 130 3.27 1.25 1.07
C GLU A 130 2.53 2.18 0.11
N ASP A 131 1.49 2.85 0.60
CA ASP A 131 0.74 3.82 -0.21
C ASP A 131 1.73 4.86 -0.75
N GLU A 132 1.69 5.07 -2.07
CA GLU A 132 2.56 6.05 -2.71
C GLU A 132 2.25 7.44 -2.13
N LEU A 133 3.17 7.98 -1.34
CA LEU A 133 3.03 9.33 -0.80
C LEU A 133 3.18 10.34 -1.95
N ILE A 134 2.10 11.04 -2.26
CA ILE A 134 2.08 12.13 -3.22
C ILE A 134 2.09 13.47 -2.49
N ILE A 135 2.49 14.53 -3.21
CA ILE A 135 2.32 15.90 -2.73
C ILE A 135 0.84 16.26 -2.88
N ILE A 136 0.18 16.54 -1.76
CA ILE A 136 -1.23 16.97 -1.69
C ILE A 136 -1.33 18.47 -2.01
N GLY A 137 -0.39 19.27 -1.53
CA GLY A 137 -0.34 20.71 -1.76
C GLY A 137 0.50 21.41 -0.70
N THR A 138 0.14 22.65 -0.37
CA THR A 138 0.89 23.49 0.56
C THR A 138 0.04 23.80 1.79
N CYS A 139 0.65 23.77 2.98
CA CYS A 139 -0.03 24.07 4.23
C CYS A 139 -0.50 25.53 4.27
N PRO A 140 -1.80 25.82 4.48
CA PRO A 140 -2.32 27.18 4.52
C PRO A 140 -1.77 28.05 5.66
N LYS A 141 -1.20 27.43 6.70
CA LYS A 141 -0.72 28.13 7.90
C LYS A 141 0.77 28.45 7.89
N CYS A 142 1.60 27.58 7.32
CA CYS A 142 3.06 27.70 7.41
C CYS A 142 3.79 27.43 6.09
N ASP A 143 3.04 27.37 4.98
CA ASP A 143 3.55 27.21 3.62
C ASP A 143 4.43 25.98 3.36
N SER A 144 4.47 25.02 4.30
CA SER A 144 5.22 23.78 4.12
C SER A 144 4.48 22.84 3.19
N MET A 145 5.22 22.08 2.38
CA MET A 145 4.66 21.04 1.53
C MET A 145 3.98 19.94 2.36
N LEU A 146 2.79 19.54 1.94
CA LEU A 146 2.00 18.47 2.54
C LEU A 146 2.05 17.24 1.65
N THR A 147 2.42 16.11 2.24
CA THR A 147 2.43 14.80 1.58
C THR A 147 1.44 13.86 2.26
N GLY A 148 0.83 12.99 1.47
CA GLY A 148 -0.17 12.04 1.93
C GLY A 148 -0.48 11.02 0.84
N THR A 149 -1.32 10.05 1.16
CA THR A 149 -1.78 9.07 0.18
C THR A 149 -2.72 9.73 -0.83
N PRO A 150 -2.88 9.18 -2.06
CA PRO A 150 -3.74 9.78 -3.07
C PRO A 150 -5.18 9.95 -2.61
N ASP A 151 -5.67 9.03 -1.78
CA ASP A 151 -7.05 9.00 -1.29
C ASP A 151 -7.19 9.48 0.16
N ALA A 152 -6.17 10.15 0.71
CA ALA A 152 -6.23 10.70 2.06
C ALA A 152 -7.44 11.64 2.21
N GLU A 153 -8.23 11.44 3.26
CA GLU A 153 -9.31 12.35 3.66
C GLU A 153 -8.77 13.57 4.43
N THR A 154 -7.76 13.33 5.27
CA THR A 154 -7.06 14.37 6.03
C THR A 154 -5.55 14.30 5.84
N VAL A 155 -4.88 15.43 6.03
CA VAL A 155 -3.42 15.53 6.00
C VAL A 155 -2.94 16.39 7.17
N THR A 156 -1.99 15.87 7.92
CA THR A 156 -1.37 16.61 9.04
C THR A 156 -0.07 17.26 8.59
N CYS A 157 0.05 18.57 8.81
CA CYS A 157 1.29 19.29 8.55
C CYS A 157 2.38 18.87 9.55
N GLN A 158 3.52 18.39 9.05
CA GLN A 158 4.66 17.98 9.90
C GLN A 158 5.34 19.16 10.61
N HIS A 159 5.17 20.40 10.13
CA HIS A 159 5.79 21.58 10.73
C HIS A 159 4.92 22.25 11.78
N CYS A 160 3.66 22.57 11.45
CA CYS A 160 2.75 23.28 12.36
C CYS A 160 1.76 22.37 13.09
N ARG A 161 1.82 21.05 12.85
CA ARG A 161 0.95 20.01 13.42
C ARG A 161 -0.55 20.26 13.29
N THR A 162 -0.93 21.11 12.34
CA THR A 162 -2.34 21.39 12.03
C THR A 162 -2.82 20.39 10.99
N GLU A 163 -3.97 19.80 11.26
CA GLU A 163 -4.65 18.88 10.35
C GLU A 163 -5.56 19.66 9.40
N TRP A 164 -5.56 19.24 8.13
CA TRP A 164 -6.36 19.84 7.07
C TRP A 164 -7.13 18.78 6.30
N PRO A 165 -8.35 19.07 5.81
CA PRO A 165 -9.01 18.21 4.84
C PRO A 165 -8.19 18.17 3.55
N ALA A 166 -7.70 16.99 3.17
CA ALA A 166 -6.85 16.83 2.00
C ALA A 166 -7.55 17.23 0.68
N PRO A 167 -8.87 16.99 0.47
CA PRO A 167 -9.59 17.51 -0.69
C PRO A 167 -9.57 19.04 -0.80
N ALA A 168 -9.67 19.75 0.33
CA ALA A 168 -9.63 21.21 0.33
C ALA A 168 -8.24 21.75 -0.06
N ILE A 169 -7.18 21.08 0.39
CA ILE A 169 -5.79 21.43 0.00
C ILE A 169 -5.57 21.20 -1.50
N LYS A 170 -6.05 20.08 -2.04
CA LYS A 170 -5.95 19.80 -3.50
C LYS A 170 -6.70 20.84 -4.31
N ALA A 171 -7.96 21.15 -3.95
CA ALA A 171 -8.75 22.17 -4.63
C ALA A 171 -8.06 23.55 -4.63
N ALA A 172 -7.53 23.98 -3.48
CA ALA A 172 -6.79 25.24 -3.38
C ALA A 172 -5.50 25.25 -4.23
N ARG A 173 -4.79 24.12 -4.30
CA ARG A 173 -3.64 23.95 -5.19
C ARG A 173 -4.07 24.08 -6.66
N ASP A 174 -5.15 23.39 -7.04
CA ASP A 174 -5.60 23.36 -8.43
C ASP A 174 -6.13 24.73 -8.89
N GLU A 175 -6.84 25.46 -8.03
CA GLU A 175 -7.23 26.86 -8.27
C GLU A 175 -6.00 27.76 -8.48
N ARG A 176 -4.95 27.57 -7.68
CA ARG A 176 -3.69 28.32 -7.84
C ARG A 176 -3.01 28.00 -9.17
N LEU A 177 -3.06 26.75 -9.64
CA LEU A 177 -2.45 26.36 -10.92
C LEU A 177 -3.09 27.07 -12.12
N TRP A 178 -4.40 27.37 -12.09
CA TRP A 178 -5.07 28.14 -13.13
C TRP A 178 -4.53 29.57 -13.28
N GLN A 179 -3.94 30.12 -12.21
CA GLN A 179 -3.32 31.44 -12.21
C GLN A 179 -1.86 31.42 -12.66
N VAL A 180 -1.26 30.24 -12.89
CA VAL A 180 0.14 30.11 -13.27
C VAL A 180 0.26 29.84 -14.76
N GLN A 181 0.93 30.77 -15.43
CA GLN A 181 1.40 30.59 -16.81
C GLN A 181 2.91 30.43 -16.82
N ILE A 182 3.39 29.53 -17.68
CA ILE A 182 4.81 29.35 -17.93
C ILE A 182 5.11 29.41 -19.41
N THR A 183 6.30 29.91 -19.75
CA THR A 183 6.82 29.89 -21.12
C THR A 183 7.95 28.88 -21.19
N GLY A 184 7.85 27.90 -22.08
CA GLY A 184 8.89 26.89 -22.21
C GLY A 184 8.54 25.78 -23.18
N THR A 185 9.29 24.68 -23.09
CA THR A 185 9.02 23.47 -23.86
C THR A 185 8.02 22.57 -23.11
N PRO A 186 7.42 21.56 -23.77
CA PRO A 186 6.63 20.54 -23.08
C PRO A 186 7.36 19.81 -21.94
N SER A 187 8.71 19.77 -22.00
CA SER A 187 9.54 19.19 -20.94
C SER A 187 9.57 20.09 -19.71
N ASP A 188 9.63 21.40 -19.91
CA ASP A 188 9.66 22.38 -18.83
C ASP A 188 8.30 22.45 -18.14
N ALA A 189 7.21 22.36 -18.90
CA ALA A 189 5.85 22.24 -18.36
C ALA A 189 5.67 21.00 -17.47
N ALA A 190 6.15 19.84 -17.92
CA ALA A 190 6.12 18.62 -17.12
C ALA A 190 6.96 18.74 -15.84
N LYS A 191 8.13 19.38 -15.91
CA LYS A 191 8.98 19.62 -14.74
C LYS A 191 8.34 20.57 -13.74
N GLU A 192 7.64 21.60 -14.23
CA GLU A 192 7.00 22.58 -13.35
C GLU A 192 5.83 21.96 -12.59
N LEU A 193 4.96 21.20 -13.27
CA LEU A 193 3.88 20.46 -12.62
C LEU A 193 4.37 19.50 -11.54
N LYS A 194 5.53 18.88 -11.74
CA LYS A 194 6.13 17.99 -10.75
C LYS A 194 6.41 18.69 -9.41
N ARG A 195 6.70 20.00 -9.41
CA ARG A 195 6.91 20.78 -8.18
C ARG A 195 5.65 20.89 -7.33
N TYR A 196 4.48 20.75 -7.96
CA TYR A 196 3.17 20.77 -7.32
C TYR A 196 2.63 19.37 -7.02
N GLY A 197 3.41 18.31 -7.24
CA GLY A 197 2.98 16.91 -7.04
C GLY A 197 2.33 16.23 -8.22
N LEU A 198 2.22 16.92 -9.35
CA LEU A 198 1.53 16.42 -10.53
C LEU A 198 2.55 15.88 -11.52
N THR A 199 2.62 14.55 -11.63
CA THR A 199 3.57 13.88 -12.53
C THR A 199 2.93 13.63 -13.89
N VAL A 200 3.50 14.23 -14.93
CA VAL A 200 3.11 14.02 -16.33
C VAL A 200 4.35 13.82 -17.20
N SER A 201 4.27 12.97 -18.23
CA SER A 201 5.39 12.80 -19.16
C SER A 201 5.40 13.89 -20.24
N ARG A 202 6.60 14.32 -20.67
CA ARG A 202 6.78 15.22 -21.83
C ARG A 202 6.04 14.71 -23.07
N ASN A 203 6.07 13.40 -23.30
CA ASN A 203 5.42 12.78 -24.45
C ASN A 203 3.90 12.98 -24.40
N LEU A 204 3.28 12.83 -23.23
CA LEU A 204 1.85 13.05 -23.06
C LEU A 204 1.47 14.51 -23.30
N VAL A 205 2.22 15.46 -22.73
CA VAL A 205 2.02 16.90 -22.99
C VAL A 205 2.16 17.21 -24.48
N SER A 206 3.16 16.63 -25.15
CA SER A 206 3.36 16.81 -26.59
C SER A 206 2.23 16.20 -27.42
N GLN A 207 1.64 15.09 -26.98
CA GLN A 207 0.48 14.49 -27.62
C GLN A 207 -0.78 15.35 -27.45
N TRP A 208 -1.00 15.93 -26.27
CA TRP A 208 -2.12 16.84 -26.05
C TRP A 208 -2.06 18.08 -26.94
N LEU A 209 -0.86 18.67 -27.11
CA LEU A 209 -0.63 19.75 -28.08
C LEU A 209 -0.96 19.31 -29.50
N ARG A 210 -0.39 18.19 -29.95
CA ARG A 210 -0.59 17.67 -31.32
C ARG A 210 -2.05 17.32 -31.62
N ARG A 211 -2.80 16.90 -30.60
CA ARG A 211 -4.22 16.53 -30.71
C ARG A 211 -5.16 17.72 -30.49
N GLY A 212 -4.64 18.93 -30.24
CA GLY A 212 -5.44 20.12 -29.97
C GLY A 212 -6.23 20.07 -28.66
N LYS A 213 -5.83 19.21 -27.71
CA LYS A 213 -6.48 19.10 -26.39
C LYS A 213 -5.97 20.13 -25.38
N LEU A 214 -4.75 20.61 -25.58
CA LEU A 214 -4.09 21.59 -24.73
C LEU A 214 -3.93 22.88 -25.52
N HIS A 215 -4.49 23.98 -25.01
CA HIS A 215 -4.35 25.30 -25.59
C HIS A 215 -3.04 25.91 -25.10
N ALA A 216 -2.06 26.01 -26.00
CA ALA A 216 -0.81 26.68 -25.71
C ALA A 216 -0.47 27.63 -26.85
N THR A 217 -0.14 28.88 -26.50
CA THR A 217 0.19 29.90 -27.49
C THR A 217 1.65 29.71 -27.92
N PRO A 218 1.94 29.44 -29.21
CA PRO A 218 3.31 29.33 -29.68
C PRO A 218 4.05 30.66 -29.52
N THR A 219 5.34 30.60 -29.18
CA THR A 219 6.20 31.80 -29.12
C THR A 219 7.04 31.95 -30.39
N ASN A 220 7.83 33.03 -30.47
CA ASN A 220 8.77 33.26 -31.57
C ASN A 220 9.93 32.25 -31.61
N THR A 221 10.08 31.41 -30.57
CA THR A 221 11.14 30.40 -30.47
C THR A 221 10.59 29.02 -30.83
N LYS A 222 11.34 28.25 -31.63
CA LYS A 222 10.95 26.91 -32.03
C LYS A 222 10.65 26.01 -30.82
N ASN A 223 9.49 25.33 -30.85
CA ASN A 223 9.03 24.40 -29.82
C ASN A 223 8.81 25.00 -28.42
N GLN A 224 8.67 26.32 -28.32
CA GLN A 224 8.28 26.98 -27.07
C GLN A 224 6.84 27.48 -27.15
N TYR A 225 6.12 27.33 -26.05
CA TYR A 225 4.74 27.72 -25.90
C TYR A 225 4.52 28.38 -24.55
N VAL A 226 3.49 29.20 -24.46
CA VAL A 226 2.92 29.67 -23.19
C VAL A 226 1.85 28.67 -22.77
N PHE A 227 2.06 28.02 -21.63
CA PHE A 227 1.17 27.02 -21.05
C PHE A 227 0.45 27.58 -19.82
N ASN A 228 -0.83 27.25 -19.67
CA ASN A 228 -1.52 27.38 -18.38
C ASN A 228 -1.36 26.06 -17.60
N LEU A 229 -0.87 26.13 -16.36
CA LEU A 229 -0.66 24.91 -15.55
C LEU A 229 -1.97 24.27 -15.07
N GLY A 230 -3.02 25.06 -14.84
CA GLY A 230 -4.35 24.57 -14.48
C GLY A 230 -4.98 23.73 -15.60
N GLU A 231 -4.82 24.14 -16.86
CA GLU A 231 -5.29 23.35 -18.00
C GLU A 231 -4.54 22.01 -18.11
N LEU A 232 -3.22 22.02 -17.90
CA LEU A 232 -2.43 20.79 -17.87
C LEU A 232 -2.84 19.85 -16.72
N ALA A 233 -3.13 20.40 -15.54
CA ALA A 233 -3.61 19.64 -14.38
C ALA A 233 -4.99 19.03 -14.65
N ALA A 234 -5.93 19.81 -15.21
CA ALA A 234 -7.26 19.33 -15.55
C ALA A 234 -7.22 18.18 -16.58
N LEU A 235 -6.35 18.27 -17.59
CA LEU A 235 -6.16 17.18 -18.56
C LEU A 235 -5.55 15.92 -17.93
N LEU A 236 -4.73 16.08 -16.89
CA LEU A 236 -4.17 14.94 -16.16
C LEU A 236 -5.26 14.20 -15.37
N ASP A 237 -6.16 14.93 -14.71
CA ASP A 237 -7.26 14.35 -13.93
C ASP A 237 -8.30 13.66 -14.81
N CYS A 238 -8.61 14.18 -16.00
CA CYS A 238 -9.51 13.51 -16.96
C CYS A 238 -8.94 12.20 -17.56
N HIS A 239 -7.65 11.91 -17.33
CA HIS A 239 -6.95 10.75 -17.88
C HIS A 239 -6.51 9.74 -16.80
N ARG A 240 -6.83 9.97 -15.53
CA ARG A 240 -6.69 9.01 -14.42
C ARG A 240 -7.97 8.21 -14.25
#